data_AF-A0A507EKV1-F1
#
_entry.id   AF-A0A507EKV1-F1
#
_cell.length_a   1.000
_cell.length_b   1.000
_cell.length_c   1.000
_cell.angle_alpha   90.00
_cell.angle_beta   90.00
_cell.angle_gamma   90.00
#
_symmetry.space_group_name_H-M   'P 1'
#
loop_
_entity.id
_entity.type
_entity.pdbx_description
1 polymer ?
#
loop_
_entity_poly.entity_id
_entity_poly.type
_entity_poly.pdbx_seq_one_letter_code
_entity_poly.pdbx_strand_id
1 'polypeptide(L)'
;MTRQTYFKDANSKFRKPLAKQRNPGIAKKAEMIRRTKIKKEYYKLLKKDGLSQNVLQLEEKADISSSRTEERNHDALEAYSSDQEEKVNESANDMSESDSEKIEKAHVSKSLGNARQGQKRERKNKRPAKPNPFAKLAVEAERKKAERQAAIEESKRLKEEQNQKRKEYYTKRNDVRDKLQRKTRKGQPVMANQVLHLLEKIQGMK
;
A
#
# COMPACT_ATOMS: atom_id res chain seq x y z
N MET A 1 60.51 -8.57 25.78
CA MET A 1 59.88 -9.17 24.59
C MET A 1 58.41 -9.44 24.88
N THR A 2 57.51 -8.57 24.43
CA THR A 2 56.05 -8.70 24.64
C THR A 2 55.37 -8.82 23.28
N ARG A 3 54.84 -10.01 22.97
CA ARG A 3 54.07 -10.25 21.74
C ARG A 3 52.63 -9.79 21.98
N GLN A 4 52.23 -8.67 21.39
CA GLN A 4 50.81 -8.30 21.23
C GLN A 4 50.18 -9.21 20.18
N THR A 5 49.25 -10.06 20.60
CA THR A 5 48.39 -10.84 19.69
C THR A 5 47.19 -9.99 19.29
N TYR A 6 47.11 -9.67 18.00
CA TYR A 6 45.94 -9.05 17.40
C TYR A 6 44.83 -10.10 17.30
N PHE A 7 43.85 -10.04 18.20
CA PHE A 7 42.55 -10.69 17.99
C PHE A 7 41.86 -10.01 16.80
N LYS A 8 41.94 -10.63 15.63
CA LYS A 8 41.13 -10.25 14.47
C LYS A 8 39.73 -10.82 14.68
N ASP A 9 38.77 -9.96 14.99
CA ASP A 9 37.36 -10.32 15.09
C ASP A 9 36.90 -11.06 13.83
N ALA A 10 36.65 -12.36 13.96
CA ALA A 10 36.17 -13.23 12.89
C ALA A 10 34.72 -12.92 12.43
N ASN A 11 34.09 -11.89 13.01
CA ASN A 11 32.70 -11.49 12.75
C ASN A 11 32.52 -10.33 11.75
N SER A 12 33.56 -9.96 11.00
CA SER A 12 33.46 -8.89 9.98
C SER A 12 32.70 -9.31 8.72
N LYS A 13 32.66 -10.62 8.38
CA LYS A 13 32.12 -11.12 7.10
C LYS A 13 30.59 -11.13 6.99
N PHE A 14 29.86 -10.82 8.06
CA PHE A 14 28.39 -10.79 8.09
C PHE A 14 27.78 -9.41 8.35
N ARG A 15 28.57 -8.33 8.33
CA ARG A 15 28.00 -6.99 8.31
C ARG A 15 27.51 -6.70 6.90
N LYS A 16 26.22 -6.98 6.64
CA LYS A 16 25.50 -6.41 5.50
C LYS A 16 25.88 -4.93 5.43
N PRO A 17 26.26 -4.37 4.26
CA PRO A 17 26.45 -2.93 4.18
C PRO A 17 25.16 -2.30 4.71
N LEU A 18 25.25 -1.45 5.73
CA LEU A 18 24.12 -0.68 6.21
C LEU A 18 23.52 -0.04 4.97
N ALA A 19 22.41 -0.60 4.50
CA ALA A 19 21.66 -0.04 3.40
C ALA A 19 21.36 1.36 3.88
N LYS A 20 22.04 2.35 3.27
CA LYS A 20 21.98 3.75 3.72
C LYS A 20 20.50 4.04 3.85
N GLN A 21 20.01 4.10 5.10
CA GLN A 21 18.65 4.49 5.37
C GLN A 21 18.55 5.84 4.69
N ARG A 22 17.85 5.88 3.55
CA ARG A 22 17.69 7.11 2.80
C ARG A 22 16.89 7.98 3.74
N ASN A 23 17.56 8.90 4.42
CA ASN A 23 16.92 9.79 5.36
C ASN A 23 15.66 10.34 4.68
N PRO A 24 14.46 10.12 5.24
CA PRO A 24 13.22 10.44 4.55
C PRO A 24 13.16 11.92 4.15
N GLY A 25 13.87 12.80 4.86
CA GLY A 25 14.06 14.20 4.50
C GLY A 25 14.79 14.44 3.16
N ILE A 26 15.75 13.59 2.78
CA ILE A 26 16.46 13.71 1.49
C ILE A 26 15.54 13.35 0.33
N ALA A 27 14.69 12.31 0.51
CA ALA A 27 13.71 11.90 -0.49
C ALA A 27 12.64 12.98 -0.68
N LYS A 28 12.08 13.52 0.42
CA LYS A 28 11.11 14.62 0.39
C LYS A 28 11.68 15.88 -0.27
N LYS A 29 12.93 16.24 0.05
CA LYS A 29 13.63 17.38 -0.57
C LYS A 29 13.84 17.17 -2.08
N ALA A 30 14.27 15.97 -2.49
CA ALA A 30 14.43 15.65 -3.91
C ALA A 30 13.10 15.70 -4.68
N GLU A 31 12.01 15.27 -4.05
CA GLU A 31 10.68 15.35 -4.63
C GLU A 31 10.18 16.78 -4.78
N MET A 32 10.36 17.65 -3.78
CA MET A 32 10.04 19.08 -3.89
C MET A 32 10.83 19.76 -5.02
N ILE A 33 12.12 19.45 -5.14
CA ILE A 33 12.97 19.96 -6.23
C ILE A 33 12.45 19.47 -7.59
N ARG A 34 12.00 18.22 -7.69
CA ARG A 34 11.43 17.67 -8.93
C ARG A 34 10.11 18.37 -9.29
N ARG A 35 9.20 18.53 -8.33
CA ARG A 35 7.90 19.20 -8.52
C ARG A 35 8.08 20.64 -8.99
N THR A 36 9.00 21.39 -8.36
CA THR A 36 9.30 22.77 -8.75
C THR A 36 9.91 22.86 -10.16
N LYS A 37 10.78 21.92 -10.55
CA LYS A 37 11.32 21.86 -11.92
C LYS A 37 10.23 21.60 -12.96
N ILE A 38 9.37 20.61 -12.74
CA ILE A 38 8.24 20.29 -13.63
C ILE A 38 7.31 21.49 -13.78
N LYS A 39 6.96 22.15 -12.66
CA LYS A 39 6.13 23.37 -12.66
C LYS A 39 6.76 24.48 -13.52
N LYS A 40 8.07 24.71 -13.37
CA LYS A 40 8.81 25.70 -14.18
C LYS A 40 8.81 25.35 -15.67
N GLU A 41 9.00 24.09 -16.03
CA GLU A 41 8.98 23.65 -17.43
C GLU A 41 7.58 23.78 -18.05
N TYR A 42 6.54 23.41 -17.31
CA TYR A 42 5.16 23.57 -17.73
C TYR A 42 4.80 25.04 -18.03
N TYR A 43 5.17 25.97 -17.14
CA TYR A 43 4.94 27.39 -17.41
C TYR A 43 5.79 27.94 -18.56
N LYS A 44 6.99 27.42 -18.79
CA LYS A 44 7.79 27.78 -19.97
C LYS A 44 7.11 27.33 -21.27
N LEU A 45 6.48 26.16 -21.28
CA LEU A 45 5.71 25.68 -22.43
C LEU A 45 4.47 26.55 -22.66
N LEU A 46 3.70 26.84 -21.61
CA LEU A 46 2.53 27.73 -21.69
C LEU A 46 2.90 29.15 -22.19
N LYS A 47 4.07 29.66 -21.82
CA LYS A 47 4.59 30.95 -22.31
C LYS A 47 4.99 30.89 -23.79
N LYS A 48 5.47 29.75 -24.29
CA LYS A 48 5.81 29.53 -25.71
C LYS A 48 4.57 29.39 -26.59
N ASP A 49 3.51 28.77 -26.07
CA ASP A 49 2.28 28.51 -26.82
C ASP A 49 1.32 29.72 -26.87
N GLY A 50 1.76 30.91 -26.44
CA GLY A 50 0.99 32.16 -26.56
C GLY A 50 -0.20 32.30 -25.60
N LEU A 51 -0.41 31.36 -24.68
CA LEU A 51 -1.52 31.34 -23.71
C LEU A 51 -1.30 32.24 -22.47
N SER A 52 -0.37 33.21 -22.55
CA SER A 52 0.28 33.82 -21.39
C SER A 52 -0.48 34.94 -20.66
N GLN A 53 -1.57 35.48 -21.22
CA GLN A 53 -2.19 36.69 -20.67
C GLN A 53 -2.91 36.49 -19.33
N ASN A 54 -3.30 35.25 -18.97
CA ASN A 54 -3.97 34.96 -17.70
C ASN A 54 -3.06 34.34 -16.61
N VAL A 55 -1.78 34.13 -16.89
CA VAL A 55 -0.90 33.29 -16.04
C VAL A 55 -0.13 34.09 -14.99
N LEU A 56 0.17 35.36 -15.25
CA LEU A 56 0.94 36.21 -14.32
C LEU A 56 0.20 36.50 -13.01
N GLN A 57 -1.14 36.55 -13.03
CA GLN A 57 -1.95 36.71 -11.81
C GLN A 57 -2.01 35.46 -10.92
N LEU A 58 -1.55 34.32 -11.43
CA LEU A 58 -1.62 33.01 -10.77
C LEU A 58 -0.29 32.66 -10.06
N GLU A 59 0.84 33.18 -10.54
CA GLU A 59 2.14 33.09 -9.84
C GLU A 59 2.11 33.90 -8.53
N GLU A 60 1.57 35.12 -8.52
CA GLU A 60 1.60 36.01 -7.34
C GLU A 60 0.66 35.57 -6.20
N LYS A 61 -0.47 34.92 -6.54
CA LYS A 61 -1.43 34.41 -5.53
C LYS A 61 -1.01 33.09 -4.88
N ALA A 62 -0.14 32.31 -5.52
CA ALA A 62 0.27 31.00 -5.01
C ALA A 62 1.37 31.11 -3.93
N ASP A 63 2.27 32.09 -4.04
CA ASP A 63 3.38 32.28 -3.09
C ASP A 63 2.89 32.86 -1.74
N ILE A 64 1.78 33.61 -1.74
CA ILE A 64 1.14 34.15 -0.52
C ILE A 64 0.33 33.06 0.21
N SER A 65 -0.20 32.05 -0.49
CA SER A 65 -1.03 30.98 0.11
C SER A 65 -0.23 29.79 0.64
N SER A 66 0.95 29.49 0.09
CA SER A 66 1.79 28.36 0.51
C SER A 66 2.54 28.62 1.82
N SER A 67 2.85 29.88 2.14
CA SER A 67 3.55 30.23 3.39
C SER A 67 2.70 30.13 4.67
N ARG A 68 1.38 29.99 4.58
CA ARG A 68 0.47 30.02 5.77
C ARG A 68 -0.31 28.74 6.04
N THR A 69 -0.25 27.72 5.18
CA THR A 69 -1.13 26.53 5.28
C THR A 69 -0.44 25.18 5.42
N GLU A 70 0.90 25.12 5.39
CA GLU A 70 1.61 23.82 5.39
C GLU A 70 1.88 23.21 6.78
N GLU A 71 1.60 23.90 7.89
CA GLU A 71 1.80 23.33 9.24
C GLU A 71 0.63 22.52 9.82
N ARG A 72 -0.57 22.49 9.19
CA ARG A 72 -1.77 21.92 9.83
C ARG A 72 -2.46 20.75 9.12
N ASN A 73 -2.00 20.30 7.95
CA ASN A 73 -2.71 19.28 7.17
C ASN A 73 -1.82 18.11 6.70
N HIS A 74 -0.88 17.64 7.54
CA HIS A 74 -0.03 16.50 7.17
C HIS A 74 -0.20 15.23 8.03
N ASP A 75 -1.31 15.12 8.78
CA ASP A 75 -1.56 13.97 9.68
C ASP A 75 -2.75 13.08 9.28
N ALA A 76 -3.32 13.26 8.08
CA ALA A 76 -4.54 12.54 7.67
C ALA A 76 -4.42 11.77 6.34
N LEU A 77 -3.21 11.52 5.83
CA LEU A 77 -3.04 10.82 4.55
C LEU A 77 -1.78 9.95 4.44
N GLU A 78 -1.54 9.08 5.42
CA GLU A 78 -0.65 7.93 5.26
C GLU A 78 -1.36 6.63 5.71
N ALA A 79 -2.30 6.17 4.90
CA ALA A 79 -2.66 4.76 4.85
C ALA A 79 -2.62 4.35 3.37
N TYR A 80 -1.71 3.42 3.06
CA TYR A 80 -1.38 2.79 1.77
C TYR A 80 -0.02 3.17 1.18
N SER A 81 1.02 2.46 1.62
CA SER A 81 1.97 1.76 0.74
C SER A 81 3.17 1.25 1.53
N SER A 82 3.10 0.01 2.04
CA SER A 82 4.30 -0.83 2.15
C SER A 82 3.90 -2.30 2.21
N ASP A 83 3.98 -2.98 1.07
CA ASP A 83 4.17 -4.42 1.00
C ASP A 83 5.68 -4.73 1.01
N GLN A 84 6.01 -5.94 1.51
CA GLN A 84 7.30 -6.62 1.69
C GLN A 84 7.93 -6.50 3.09
N GLU A 85 8.16 -7.56 3.87
CA GLU A 85 8.06 -9.02 3.69
C GLU A 85 7.95 -9.65 5.08
N GLU A 86 6.92 -10.45 5.36
CA GLU A 86 6.96 -11.41 6.46
C GLU A 86 7.43 -12.77 5.95
N LYS A 87 8.53 -13.22 6.55
CA LYS A 87 8.92 -14.62 6.58
C LYS A 87 7.94 -15.38 7.46
N VAL A 88 7.33 -16.39 6.85
CA VAL A 88 6.62 -17.48 7.51
C VAL A 88 7.55 -18.16 8.52
N ASN A 89 7.12 -18.18 9.79
CA ASN A 89 7.47 -19.25 10.73
C ASN A 89 6.15 -19.84 11.24
N GLU A 90 5.99 -21.14 11.04
CA GLU A 90 4.92 -21.98 11.55
C GLU A 90 4.82 -21.90 13.08
N SER A 91 3.60 -21.91 13.63
CA SER A 91 3.26 -22.74 14.79
C SER A 91 1.82 -22.51 15.27
N ALA A 92 1.04 -23.60 15.21
CA ALA A 92 -0.01 -24.04 16.12
C ALA A 92 -1.35 -23.28 16.21
N ASN A 93 -2.40 -24.00 15.78
CA ASN A 93 -3.63 -24.30 16.51
C ASN A 93 -4.04 -23.32 17.63
N ASP A 94 -5.25 -22.75 17.54
CA ASP A 94 -6.34 -23.29 18.36
C ASP A 94 -7.70 -22.87 17.80
N MET A 95 -8.56 -23.87 17.67
CA MET A 95 -9.97 -23.79 17.33
C MET A 95 -10.75 -23.73 18.64
N SER A 96 -11.64 -22.76 18.83
CA SER A 96 -12.86 -23.06 19.62
C SER A 96 -14.03 -22.17 19.22
N GLU A 97 -15.01 -22.84 18.62
CA GLU A 97 -16.43 -22.56 18.78
C GLU A 97 -16.81 -22.56 20.27
N SER A 98 -17.74 -21.69 20.67
CA SER A 98 -19.11 -22.09 21.09
C SER A 98 -19.68 -21.23 22.22
N ASP A 99 -20.98 -21.01 22.09
CA ASP A 99 -22.03 -20.84 23.10
C ASP A 99 -21.89 -19.82 24.24
N SER A 100 -22.79 -18.83 24.36
CA SER A 100 -24.23 -18.93 24.68
C SER A 100 -24.52 -19.48 26.09
N GLU A 101 -25.18 -18.62 26.88
CA GLU A 101 -25.93 -18.87 28.13
C GLU A 101 -25.14 -19.03 29.46
N LYS A 102 -25.33 -18.08 30.41
CA LYS A 102 -26.39 -18.10 31.46
C LYS A 102 -25.94 -17.50 32.81
N ILE A 103 -26.53 -16.34 33.13
CA ILE A 103 -27.16 -15.88 34.40
C ILE A 103 -26.60 -16.37 35.77
N GLU A 104 -26.22 -15.44 36.68
CA GLU A 104 -26.98 -15.05 37.90
C GLU A 104 -26.21 -14.20 38.94
N LYS A 105 -26.82 -13.02 39.21
CA LYS A 105 -27.04 -12.34 40.52
C LYS A 105 -25.87 -12.05 41.47
N ALA A 106 -25.65 -10.76 41.76
CA ALA A 106 -25.93 -10.20 43.10
C ALA A 106 -25.95 -8.66 43.10
N HIS A 107 -26.82 -8.15 43.97
CA HIS A 107 -27.24 -6.77 44.25
C HIS A 107 -26.15 -5.77 44.66
N VAL A 108 -26.43 -4.46 44.44
CA VAL A 108 -26.46 -3.32 45.42
C VAL A 108 -26.56 -2.03 44.60
N SER A 109 -27.75 -1.52 44.24
CA SER A 109 -28.64 -0.58 44.95
C SER A 109 -28.23 0.91 44.97
N LYS A 110 -29.16 1.75 44.49
CA LYS A 110 -29.38 3.20 44.74
C LYS A 110 -28.38 4.15 44.02
N SER A 111 -28.79 5.18 43.27
CA SER A 111 -29.95 6.05 43.44
C SER A 111 -30.41 6.72 42.13
N LEU A 112 -31.73 6.70 41.94
CA LEU A 112 -32.61 7.80 41.52
C LEU A 112 -32.05 8.88 40.57
N GLY A 113 -32.43 8.76 39.31
CA GLY A 113 -32.36 9.82 38.30
C GLY A 113 -33.55 9.77 37.33
N ASN A 114 -34.76 9.93 37.86
CA ASN A 114 -36.02 10.26 37.18
C ASN A 114 -36.16 9.92 35.68
N ALA A 115 -36.72 8.74 35.43
CA ALA A 115 -37.46 8.43 34.22
C ALA A 115 -38.65 9.40 34.09
N ARG A 116 -38.52 10.45 33.26
CA ARG A 116 -39.69 11.11 32.70
C ARG A 116 -40.18 10.27 31.53
N GLN A 117 -41.09 9.35 31.85
CA GLN A 117 -42.05 8.79 30.91
C GLN A 117 -42.87 9.94 30.31
N GLY A 118 -42.35 10.50 29.22
CA GLY A 118 -43.08 11.41 28.35
C GLY A 118 -44.07 10.61 27.52
N GLN A 119 -45.33 10.70 27.91
CA GLN A 119 -46.50 10.10 27.30
C GLN A 119 -46.48 10.16 25.76
N LYS A 120 -46.85 9.03 25.14
CA LYS A 120 -47.34 8.91 23.77
C LYS A 120 -48.27 10.08 23.45
N ARG A 121 -47.76 11.10 22.74
CA ARG A 121 -48.60 12.06 22.04
C ARG A 121 -48.97 11.47 20.68
N GLU A 122 -50.26 11.33 20.50
CA GLU A 122 -50.92 10.88 19.30
C GLU A 122 -50.40 11.61 18.06
N ARG A 123 -50.26 10.83 16.99
CA ARG A 123 -49.72 11.20 15.69
C ARG A 123 -50.65 12.19 14.99
N LYS A 124 -50.60 13.47 15.38
CA LYS A 124 -51.16 14.56 14.58
C LYS A 124 -50.35 14.68 13.29
N ASN A 125 -50.96 14.30 12.17
CA ASN A 125 -50.65 14.64 10.78
C ASN A 125 -49.31 15.38 10.60
N LYS A 126 -48.20 14.63 10.71
CA LYS A 126 -46.89 15.16 10.37
C LYS A 126 -46.90 15.34 8.87
N ARG A 127 -47.02 16.60 8.43
CA ARG A 127 -46.80 16.98 7.02
C ARG A 127 -45.53 16.27 6.52
N PRO A 128 -45.51 15.74 5.28
CA PRO A 128 -44.32 15.08 4.77
C PRO A 128 -43.13 16.01 4.96
N ALA A 129 -42.03 15.47 5.51
CA ALA A 129 -40.80 16.23 5.67
C ALA A 129 -40.42 16.80 4.32
N LYS A 130 -40.05 18.08 4.28
CA LYS A 130 -39.61 18.72 3.04
C LYS A 130 -38.46 17.87 2.45
N PRO A 131 -38.49 17.57 1.14
CA PRO A 131 -37.43 16.76 0.54
C PRO A 131 -36.08 17.44 0.78
N ASN A 132 -35.09 16.64 1.19
CA ASN A 132 -33.75 17.15 1.45
C ASN A 132 -33.22 17.82 0.16
N PRO A 133 -32.82 19.12 0.20
CA PRO A 133 -32.33 19.84 -0.97
C PRO A 133 -31.12 19.17 -1.63
N PHE A 134 -30.38 18.35 -0.88
CA PHE A 134 -29.18 17.65 -1.35
C PHE A 134 -29.41 16.17 -1.70
N ALA A 135 -30.65 15.67 -1.68
CA ALA A 135 -30.94 14.27 -1.97
C ALA A 135 -30.42 13.83 -3.35
N LYS A 136 -30.54 14.69 -4.37
CA LYS A 136 -30.00 14.43 -5.71
C LYS A 136 -28.47 14.33 -5.72
N LEU A 137 -27.79 15.23 -4.99
CA LEU A 137 -26.32 15.22 -4.88
C LEU A 137 -25.82 13.98 -4.13
N ALA A 138 -26.55 13.50 -3.13
CA ALA A 138 -26.22 12.29 -2.41
C ALA A 138 -26.25 11.06 -3.33
N VAL A 139 -27.31 10.91 -4.13
CA VAL A 139 -27.45 9.81 -5.11
C VAL A 139 -26.35 9.87 -6.18
N GLU A 140 -26.01 11.05 -6.68
CA GLU A 140 -24.91 11.21 -7.64
C GLU A 140 -23.54 10.87 -7.03
N ALA A 141 -23.31 11.25 -5.77
CA ALA A 141 -22.09 10.91 -5.05
C ALA A 141 -21.96 9.40 -4.81
N GLU A 142 -23.07 8.73 -4.48
CA GLU A 142 -23.12 7.26 -4.35
C GLU A 142 -22.82 6.56 -5.68
N ARG A 143 -23.43 7.01 -6.78
CA ARG A 143 -23.13 6.48 -8.13
C ARG A 143 -21.65 6.63 -8.48
N LYS A 144 -21.07 7.82 -8.29
CA LYS A 144 -19.64 8.07 -8.54
C LYS A 144 -18.72 7.23 -7.65
N LYS A 145 -19.11 6.94 -6.40
CA LYS A 145 -18.35 6.05 -5.52
C LYS A 145 -18.39 4.61 -6.02
N ALA A 146 -19.57 4.11 -6.41
CA ALA A 146 -19.73 2.77 -6.95
C ALA A 146 -18.94 2.57 -8.25
N GLU A 147 -18.99 3.53 -9.18
CA GLU A 147 -18.19 3.49 -10.41
C GLU A 147 -16.69 3.48 -10.13
N ARG A 148 -16.21 4.29 -9.18
CA ARG A 148 -14.80 4.30 -8.77
C ARG A 148 -14.39 2.98 -8.14
N GLN A 149 -15.23 2.38 -7.30
CA GLN A 149 -14.96 1.09 -6.67
C GLN A 149 -14.87 -0.01 -7.73
N ALA A 150 -15.83 -0.07 -8.66
CA ALA A 150 -15.80 -1.01 -9.78
C ALA A 150 -14.53 -0.87 -10.62
N ALA A 151 -14.16 0.37 -10.99
CA ALA A 151 -12.93 0.61 -11.75
C ALA A 151 -11.65 0.19 -10.99
N ILE A 152 -11.62 0.39 -9.67
CA ILE A 152 -10.50 -0.05 -8.83
C ILE A 152 -10.44 -1.59 -8.80
N GLU A 153 -11.57 -2.27 -8.62
CA GLU A 153 -11.65 -3.73 -8.58
C GLU A 153 -11.23 -4.36 -9.90
N GLU A 154 -11.70 -3.86 -11.03
CA GLU A 154 -11.27 -4.32 -12.35
C GLU A 154 -9.76 -4.13 -12.54
N SER A 155 -9.23 -2.96 -12.15
CA SER A 155 -7.78 -2.70 -12.25
C SER A 155 -6.95 -3.63 -11.34
N LYS A 156 -7.48 -4.02 -10.17
CA LYS A 156 -6.83 -4.96 -9.25
C LYS A 156 -6.81 -6.36 -9.85
N ARG A 157 -7.94 -6.84 -10.40
CA ARG A 157 -8.03 -8.14 -11.07
C ARG A 157 -7.03 -8.26 -12.22
N LEU A 158 -6.95 -7.26 -13.09
CA LEU A 158 -6.00 -7.24 -14.19
C LEU A 158 -4.54 -7.30 -13.70
N LYS A 159 -4.21 -6.58 -12.61
CA LYS A 159 -2.86 -6.63 -12.01
C LYS A 159 -2.57 -7.99 -11.39
N GLU A 160 -3.53 -8.60 -10.71
CA GLU A 160 -3.39 -9.92 -10.11
C GLU A 160 -3.13 -10.99 -11.18
N GLU A 161 -3.89 -10.98 -12.27
CA GLU A 161 -3.67 -11.90 -13.39
C GLU A 161 -2.28 -11.72 -14.02
N GLN A 162 -1.85 -10.48 -14.24
CA GLN A 162 -0.50 -10.21 -14.75
C GLN A 162 0.58 -10.66 -13.77
N ASN A 163 0.38 -10.45 -12.47
CA ASN A 163 1.31 -10.88 -11.44
C ASN A 163 1.35 -12.41 -11.31
N GLN A 164 0.23 -13.10 -11.45
CA GLN A 164 0.17 -14.56 -11.50
C GLN A 164 0.95 -15.09 -12.71
N LYS A 165 0.71 -14.56 -13.92
CA LYS A 165 1.48 -14.92 -15.12
C LYS A 165 2.99 -14.70 -14.94
N ARG A 166 3.38 -13.58 -14.31
CA ARG A 166 4.78 -13.30 -13.98
C ARG A 166 5.33 -14.33 -13.00
N LYS A 167 4.61 -14.62 -11.91
CA LYS A 167 5.01 -15.62 -10.92
C LYS A 167 5.20 -16.99 -11.59
N GLU A 168 4.26 -17.43 -12.39
CA GLU A 168 4.33 -18.69 -13.14
C GLU A 168 5.52 -18.75 -14.11
N TYR A 169 5.84 -17.65 -14.78
CA TYR A 169 7.02 -17.58 -15.63
C TYR A 169 8.31 -17.76 -14.81
N TYR A 170 8.42 -17.07 -13.67
CA TYR A 170 9.59 -17.15 -12.81
C TYR A 170 9.70 -18.50 -12.09
N THR A 171 8.60 -19.13 -11.69
CA THR A 171 8.62 -20.48 -11.11
C THR A 171 9.16 -21.48 -12.12
N LYS A 172 8.61 -21.52 -13.34
CA LYS A 172 9.09 -22.39 -14.42
C LYS A 172 10.57 -22.14 -14.74
N ARG A 173 10.99 -20.87 -14.80
CA ARG A 173 12.39 -20.50 -15.06
C ARG A 173 13.32 -20.97 -13.94
N ASN A 174 12.92 -20.81 -12.68
CA ASN A 174 13.70 -21.24 -11.53
C ASN A 174 13.79 -22.76 -11.47
N ASP A 175 12.71 -23.48 -11.75
CA ASP A 175 12.71 -24.94 -11.80
C ASP A 175 13.71 -25.47 -12.84
N VAL A 176 13.74 -24.86 -14.03
CA VAL A 176 14.73 -25.20 -15.06
C VAL A 176 16.15 -24.86 -14.60
N ARG A 177 16.35 -23.68 -14.00
CA ARG A 177 17.65 -23.26 -13.47
C ARG A 177 18.15 -24.26 -12.41
N ASP A 178 17.30 -24.62 -11.47
CA ASP A 178 17.65 -25.52 -10.37
C ASP A 178 17.98 -26.92 -10.90
N LYS A 179 17.21 -27.44 -11.86
CA LYS A 179 17.52 -28.71 -12.54
C LYS A 179 18.90 -28.69 -13.22
N LEU A 180 19.25 -27.58 -13.88
CA LEU A 180 20.54 -27.44 -14.58
C LEU A 180 21.71 -27.19 -13.62
N GLN A 181 21.47 -26.57 -12.47
CA GLN A 181 22.47 -26.29 -11.44
C GLN A 181 22.67 -27.46 -10.47
N ARG A 182 21.81 -28.49 -10.50
CA ARG A 182 21.98 -29.72 -9.73
C ARG A 182 23.32 -30.37 -10.03
N LYS A 183 24.01 -30.75 -8.95
CA LYS A 183 25.30 -31.42 -8.96
C LYS A 183 25.17 -32.79 -8.30
N THR A 184 25.99 -33.73 -8.75
CA THR A 184 26.17 -35.04 -8.12
C THR A 184 26.90 -34.89 -6.78
N ARG A 185 26.96 -35.96 -5.99
CA ARG A 185 27.72 -35.99 -4.72
C ARG A 185 29.19 -35.57 -4.88
N LYS A 186 29.78 -35.79 -6.07
CA LYS A 186 31.16 -35.40 -6.41
C LYS A 186 31.28 -33.95 -6.93
N GLY A 187 30.18 -33.18 -6.92
CA GLY A 187 30.16 -31.78 -7.35
C GLY A 187 30.09 -31.57 -8.87
N GLN A 188 30.07 -32.65 -9.66
CA GLN A 188 29.92 -32.56 -11.12
C GLN A 188 28.47 -32.26 -11.49
N PRO A 189 28.20 -31.49 -12.55
CA PRO A 189 26.84 -31.25 -13.02
C PRO A 189 26.14 -32.56 -13.43
N VAL A 190 24.84 -32.64 -13.20
CA VAL A 190 24.04 -33.79 -13.66
C VAL A 190 23.81 -33.69 -15.17
N MET A 191 24.60 -34.43 -15.95
CA MET A 191 24.61 -34.36 -17.42
C MET A 191 23.25 -34.68 -18.06
N ALA A 192 22.46 -35.59 -17.47
CA ALA A 192 21.14 -35.95 -17.99
C ALA A 192 20.22 -34.71 -18.17
N ASN A 193 20.19 -33.81 -17.18
CA ASN A 193 19.37 -32.60 -17.25
C ASN A 193 19.88 -31.62 -18.31
N GLN A 194 21.20 -31.56 -18.51
CA GLN A 194 21.82 -30.68 -19.50
C GLN A 194 21.55 -31.17 -20.92
N VAL A 195 21.65 -32.47 -21.16
CA VAL A 195 21.34 -33.10 -22.45
C VAL A 195 19.87 -32.92 -22.80
N LEU A 196 18.94 -33.17 -21.86
CA LEU A 196 17.51 -32.95 -22.09
C LEU A 196 17.21 -31.50 -22.48
N HIS A 197 17.78 -30.52 -21.76
CA HIS A 197 17.58 -29.10 -22.07
C HIS A 197 18.16 -28.69 -23.43
N LEU A 198 19.29 -29.29 -23.84
CA LEU A 198 19.85 -29.07 -25.18
C LEU A 198 18.96 -29.66 -26.26
N LEU A 199 18.43 -30.87 -26.05
CA LEU A 199 17.52 -31.54 -26.98
C LEU A 199 16.21 -30.74 -27.13
N GLU A 200 15.61 -30.28 -26.03
CA GLU A 200 14.41 -29.42 -26.05
C GLU A 200 14.65 -28.14 -26.86
N LYS A 201 15.83 -27.51 -26.71
CA LYS A 201 16.19 -26.34 -27.52
C LYS A 201 16.35 -26.66 -29.00
N ILE A 202 17.04 -27.74 -29.34
CA ILE A 202 17.24 -28.14 -30.74
C ILE A 202 15.89 -28.49 -31.39
N GLN A 203 15.00 -29.18 -30.67
CA GLN A 203 13.68 -29.55 -31.16
C GLN A 203 12.74 -28.34 -31.28
N GLY A 204 12.77 -27.42 -30.33
CA GLY A 204 11.99 -26.17 -30.36
C GLY A 204 12.55 -25.09 -31.30
N MET A 205 13.70 -25.32 -31.92
CA MET A 205 14.27 -24.47 -32.98
C MET A 205 13.81 -24.87 -34.38
N LYS A 206 13.10 -26.00 -34.53
CA LYS A 206 12.42 -26.38 -35.78
C LYS A 206 11.05 -25.73 -35.87
#